data_AF-A0A438BYK2-F1
#
_entry.id   AF-A0A438BYK2-F1
#
_cell.length_a   1.000
_cell.length_b   1.000
_cell.length_c   1.000
_cell.angle_alpha   90.00
_cell.angle_beta   90.00
_cell.angle_gamma   90.00
#
_symmetry.space_group_name_H-M   'P 1'
#
loop_
_entity.id
_entity.type
_entity.pdbx_description
1 polymer ?
#
loop_
_entity_poly.entity_id
_entity_poly.type
_entity_poly.pdbx_seq_one_letter_code
_entity_poly.pdbx_strand_id
1 'polypeptide(L)'
;MHLGLLNFELTAADMFFMQEDQKVVKKRKTELGGTFSIASWILFIGLFAALLYQIISKRSIEVHNVKATNAPDLASFVNDMEFNITTISSMTCSNLRGLGTLVTGNPGFLDHRVLPLSTIVSYFCQNTSRGPTVILRCSKCQIIQDNLYISWHFVDLPNSPAAAVGFQFSLLAKSHASKKHVSSVRGLLKNGSSLDDTPVTFRGVDANVLKFNLFPRIYRNFHNLRLIQPLFREFLPGPSFHEINKLRASLESPNDGLLNMTVYVNLLSSYIVEIDNQNIMGPGR
;
A
#
# COMPACT_ATOMS: atom_id res chain seq x y z
N MET A 1 -10.96 -22.62 10.65
CA MET A 1 -12.12 -22.85 11.53
C MET A 1 -12.93 -21.55 11.59
N HIS A 2 -13.93 -21.42 10.73
CA HIS A 2 -15.10 -20.56 10.89
C HIS A 2 -16.07 -20.91 9.76
N LEU A 3 -17.06 -21.74 10.09
CA LEU A 3 -18.21 -22.07 9.24
C LEU A 3 -19.19 -20.90 9.34
N GLY A 4 -19.51 -20.24 8.23
CA GLY A 4 -20.64 -19.32 8.12
C GLY A 4 -21.81 -20.03 7.46
N LEU A 5 -22.74 -20.53 8.28
CA LEU A 5 -24.06 -21.03 7.86
C LEU A 5 -24.90 -19.84 7.37
N LEU A 6 -25.30 -19.84 6.10
CA LEU A 6 -26.42 -19.04 5.61
C LEU A 6 -27.69 -19.87 5.79
N ASN A 7 -28.34 -19.70 6.94
CA ASN A 7 -29.71 -20.16 7.15
C ASN A 7 -30.66 -19.27 6.33
N PHE A 8 -31.43 -19.87 5.44
CA PHE A 8 -32.65 -19.27 4.91
C PHE A 8 -33.83 -19.90 5.66
N GLU A 9 -34.34 -19.20 6.67
CA GLU A 9 -35.64 -19.47 7.28
C GLU A 9 -36.75 -19.13 6.27
N LEU A 10 -37.53 -20.13 5.88
CA LEU A 10 -38.85 -19.92 5.28
C LEU A 10 -39.86 -19.88 6.43
N THR A 11 -40.23 -18.66 6.85
CA THR A 11 -41.25 -18.43 7.86
C THR A 11 -42.63 -18.78 7.34
N ALA A 12 -43.30 -19.70 8.04
CA ALA A 12 -44.72 -20.01 7.87
C ALA A 12 -45.56 -18.95 8.60
N ALA A 13 -46.22 -18.10 7.85
CA ALA A 13 -47.28 -17.18 8.28
C ALA A 13 -48.34 -17.22 7.16
N ASP A 14 -49.63 -17.50 7.35
CA ASP A 14 -50.51 -17.35 8.50
C ASP A 14 -51.53 -18.51 8.53
N MET A 15 -51.59 -19.24 9.64
CA MET A 15 -52.67 -20.18 9.95
C MET A 15 -53.35 -19.70 11.23
N PHE A 16 -54.35 -18.83 11.10
CA PHE A 16 -55.34 -18.60 12.14
C PHE A 16 -56.60 -17.97 11.54
N PHE A 17 -57.69 -18.75 11.45
CA PHE A 17 -59.01 -18.40 12.00
C PHE A 17 -59.98 -19.60 11.91
N MET A 18 -60.76 -19.74 12.97
CA MET A 18 -61.77 -20.75 13.27
C MET A 18 -62.81 -20.97 12.16
N GLN A 19 -63.37 -22.18 12.05
CA GLN A 19 -64.77 -22.50 12.41
C GLN A 19 -65.29 -23.76 11.67
N GLU A 20 -65.82 -24.67 12.49
CA GLU A 20 -66.93 -25.63 12.28
C GLU A 20 -67.15 -26.37 10.95
N ASP A 21 -67.42 -27.66 11.17
CA ASP A 21 -68.37 -28.50 10.47
C ASP A 21 -68.10 -29.00 9.04
N GLN A 22 -68.01 -30.33 8.98
CA GLN A 22 -68.22 -31.19 7.83
C GLN A 22 -69.31 -30.67 6.89
N LYS A 23 -68.92 -30.40 5.64
CA LYS A 23 -69.78 -30.66 4.48
C LYS A 23 -68.95 -30.86 3.22
N VAL A 24 -69.21 -32.00 2.57
CA VAL A 24 -68.59 -32.43 1.32
C VAL A 24 -68.94 -31.45 0.22
N VAL A 25 -67.95 -30.68 -0.27
CA VAL A 25 -68.10 -29.86 -1.48
C VAL A 25 -67.39 -30.55 -2.63
N LYS A 26 -68.18 -30.89 -3.66
CA LYS A 26 -67.76 -31.46 -4.95
C LYS A 26 -66.51 -30.79 -5.51
N LYS A 27 -65.55 -31.63 -5.92
CA LYS A 27 -64.37 -31.31 -6.73
C LYS A 27 -64.78 -30.48 -7.96
N ARG A 28 -64.45 -29.19 -8.02
CA ARG A 28 -64.43 -28.45 -9.30
C ARG A 28 -63.12 -28.77 -9.99
N LYS A 29 -63.21 -29.28 -11.22
CA LYS A 29 -62.10 -29.37 -12.17
C LYS A 29 -61.57 -27.96 -12.43
N THR A 30 -60.42 -27.64 -11.86
CA THR A 30 -59.53 -26.59 -12.36
C THR A 30 -58.13 -27.19 -12.50
N GLU A 31 -58.00 -28.17 -13.39
CA GLU A 31 -56.73 -28.83 -13.77
C GLU A 31 -55.81 -27.93 -14.62
N LEU A 32 -55.89 -26.60 -14.47
CA LEU A 32 -55.01 -25.67 -15.17
C LEU A 32 -54.13 -24.83 -14.24
N GLY A 33 -54.42 -24.77 -12.93
CA GLY A 33 -53.61 -24.00 -11.98
C GLY A 33 -52.35 -24.73 -11.48
N GLY A 34 -52.41 -26.06 -11.38
CA GLY A 34 -51.29 -26.87 -10.89
C GLY A 34 -50.15 -27.05 -11.91
N THR A 35 -50.49 -27.17 -13.20
CA THR A 35 -49.50 -27.31 -14.28
C THR A 35 -48.77 -26.00 -14.55
N PHE A 36 -49.47 -24.85 -14.47
CA PHE A 36 -48.85 -23.53 -14.59
C PHE A 36 -47.89 -23.23 -13.43
N SER A 37 -48.23 -23.69 -12.22
CA SER A 37 -47.37 -23.54 -11.04
C SER A 37 -46.09 -24.39 -11.14
N ILE A 38 -46.22 -25.66 -11.52
CA ILE A 38 -45.06 -26.57 -11.66
C ILE A 38 -44.14 -26.16 -12.80
N ALA A 39 -44.69 -25.76 -13.96
CA ALA A 39 -43.89 -25.29 -15.08
C ALA A 39 -43.12 -24.00 -14.75
N SER A 40 -43.76 -23.06 -14.04
CA SER A 40 -43.12 -21.84 -13.55
C SER A 40 -41.97 -22.15 -12.57
N TRP A 41 -42.16 -23.14 -11.70
CA TRP A 41 -41.14 -23.55 -10.73
C TRP A 41 -39.92 -24.20 -11.39
N ILE A 42 -40.13 -25.05 -12.40
CA ILE A 42 -39.04 -25.66 -13.20
C ILE A 42 -38.26 -24.56 -13.93
N LEU A 43 -38.95 -23.58 -14.51
CA LEU A 43 -38.33 -22.47 -15.23
C LEU A 43 -37.53 -21.58 -14.28
N PHE A 44 -38.06 -21.28 -13.10
CA PHE A 44 -37.38 -20.51 -12.07
C PHE A 44 -36.12 -21.21 -11.56
N ILE A 45 -36.20 -22.51 -11.26
CA ILE A 45 -35.04 -23.30 -10.82
C ILE A 45 -33.98 -23.37 -11.92
N GLY A 46 -34.39 -23.58 -13.18
CA GLY A 46 -33.47 -23.59 -14.33
C GLY A 46 -32.76 -22.26 -14.54
N LEU A 47 -33.50 -21.15 -14.46
CA LEU A 47 -32.94 -19.80 -14.57
C LEU A 47 -32.00 -19.48 -13.40
N PHE A 48 -32.40 -19.85 -12.19
CA PHE A 48 -31.60 -19.65 -10.98
C PHE A 48 -30.31 -20.48 -11.01
N ALA A 49 -30.38 -21.74 -11.47
CA ALA A 49 -29.21 -22.58 -11.67
C ALA A 49 -28.27 -22.03 -12.75
N ALA A 50 -28.81 -21.51 -13.86
CA ALA A 50 -28.01 -20.87 -14.91
C ALA A 50 -27.33 -19.58 -14.42
N LEU A 51 -28.04 -18.76 -13.65
CA LEU A 51 -27.51 -17.55 -13.03
C LEU A 51 -26.42 -17.88 -12.01
N LEU A 52 -26.64 -18.88 -11.15
CA LEU A 52 -25.63 -19.36 -10.20
C LEU A 52 -24.41 -19.92 -10.93
N TYR A 53 -24.60 -20.73 -11.97
CA TYR A 53 -23.50 -21.24 -12.79
C TYR A 53 -22.72 -20.10 -13.45
N GLN A 54 -23.41 -19.08 -13.96
CA GLN A 54 -22.76 -17.93 -14.57
C GLN A 54 -21.99 -17.09 -13.53
N ILE A 55 -22.52 -16.93 -12.31
CA ILE A 55 -21.86 -16.22 -11.21
C ILE A 55 -20.61 -16.99 -10.75
N ILE A 56 -20.71 -18.32 -10.60
CA ILE A 56 -19.60 -19.17 -10.15
C ILE A 56 -18.53 -19.27 -11.24
N SER A 57 -18.91 -19.55 -12.49
CA SER A 57 -18.00 -19.67 -13.64
C SER A 57 -17.27 -18.37 -13.96
N LYS A 58 -17.88 -17.20 -13.66
CA LYS A 58 -17.24 -15.89 -13.85
C LYS A 58 -16.39 -15.43 -12.66
N ARG A 59 -16.27 -16.19 -11.56
CA ARG A 59 -15.32 -15.84 -10.50
C ARG A 59 -13.90 -16.17 -10.95
N SER A 60 -13.24 -15.21 -11.59
CA SER A 60 -11.79 -15.23 -11.76
C SER A 60 -11.13 -15.00 -10.41
N ILE A 61 -10.29 -15.93 -9.96
CA ILE A 61 -9.52 -15.78 -8.73
C ILE A 61 -8.11 -15.31 -9.09
N GLU A 62 -7.67 -14.23 -8.45
CA GLU A 62 -6.28 -13.77 -8.54
C GLU A 62 -5.40 -14.74 -7.74
N VAL A 63 -4.50 -15.43 -8.44
CA VAL A 63 -3.55 -16.37 -7.85
C VAL A 63 -2.19 -15.69 -7.78
N HIS A 64 -1.61 -15.68 -6.58
CA HIS A 64 -0.29 -15.15 -6.32
C HIS A 64 0.72 -16.29 -6.20
N ASN A 65 1.52 -16.49 -7.23
CA ASN A 65 2.61 -17.44 -7.21
C ASN A 65 3.90 -16.75 -6.77
N VAL A 66 4.71 -17.42 -5.96
CA VAL A 66 6.00 -16.91 -5.49
C VAL A 66 7.10 -17.65 -6.23
N LYS A 67 7.92 -16.93 -6.99
CA LYS A 67 9.05 -17.46 -7.74
C LYS A 67 10.36 -17.01 -7.08
N ALA A 68 11.31 -17.93 -6.89
CA ALA A 68 12.66 -17.56 -6.51
C ALA A 68 13.33 -16.75 -7.63
N THR A 69 14.04 -15.69 -7.25
CA THR A 69 14.59 -14.74 -8.22
C THR A 69 16.02 -15.07 -8.62
N ASN A 70 16.34 -14.85 -9.90
CA ASN A 70 17.71 -14.82 -10.41
C ASN A 70 18.10 -13.40 -10.84
N ALA A 71 19.40 -13.08 -10.89
CA ALA A 71 19.92 -11.79 -11.35
C ALA A 71 19.33 -11.29 -12.70
N PRO A 72 19.25 -12.11 -13.78
CA PRO A 72 18.67 -11.68 -15.04
C PRO A 72 17.16 -11.39 -14.95
N ASP A 73 16.43 -12.14 -14.11
CA ASP A 73 15.00 -11.89 -13.90
C ASP A 73 14.80 -10.52 -13.25
N LEU A 74 15.64 -10.16 -12.28
CA LEU A 74 15.58 -8.88 -11.59
C LEU A 74 15.99 -7.70 -12.49
N ALA A 75 17.00 -7.89 -13.34
CA ALA A 75 17.43 -6.89 -14.33
C ALA A 75 16.34 -6.52 -15.34
N SER A 76 15.36 -7.41 -15.57
CA SER A 76 14.24 -7.16 -16.47
C SER A 76 13.21 -6.16 -15.93
N PHE A 77 13.28 -5.78 -14.64
CA PHE A 77 12.39 -4.79 -14.03
C PHE A 77 12.91 -3.38 -14.25
N VAL A 78 12.55 -2.78 -15.39
CA VAL A 78 12.88 -1.39 -15.71
C VAL A 78 11.69 -0.48 -15.38
N ASN A 79 11.82 0.31 -14.32
CA ASN A 79 10.75 1.20 -13.84
C ASN A 79 11.27 2.64 -13.72
N ASP A 80 10.39 3.60 -13.96
CA ASP A 80 10.64 4.97 -13.53
C ASP A 80 10.11 5.12 -12.11
N MET A 81 10.91 5.69 -11.22
CA MET A 81 10.55 5.88 -9.82
C MET A 81 10.62 7.34 -9.41
N GLU A 82 9.71 7.74 -8.53
CA GLU A 82 9.67 9.07 -7.94
C GLU A 82 9.35 8.96 -6.44
N PHE A 83 10.27 9.46 -5.62
CA PHE A 83 10.17 9.49 -4.17
C PHE A 83 10.01 10.94 -3.73
N ASN A 84 8.86 11.25 -3.15
CA ASN A 84 8.56 12.59 -2.65
C ASN A 84 8.44 12.52 -1.13
N ILE A 85 9.32 13.22 -0.41
CA ILE A 85 9.34 13.28 1.04
C ILE A 85 9.19 14.74 1.46
N THR A 86 8.05 15.07 2.04
CA THR A 86 7.75 16.40 2.59
C THR A 86 7.95 16.40 4.08
N THR A 87 8.79 17.30 4.57
CA THR A 87 8.96 17.56 6.00
C THR A 87 7.95 18.62 6.44
N ILE A 88 7.02 18.26 7.31
CA ILE A 88 5.93 19.16 7.74
C ILE A 88 6.49 20.13 8.77
N SER A 89 6.71 21.38 8.35
CA SER A 89 7.45 22.39 9.12
C SER A 89 7.29 23.78 8.54
N SER A 90 7.74 24.79 9.28
CA SER A 90 7.93 26.17 8.78
C SER A 90 9.24 26.37 8.02
N MET A 91 10.05 25.31 7.87
CA MET A 91 11.34 25.38 7.16
C MET A 91 11.14 25.55 5.65
N THR A 92 12.23 25.86 4.97
CA THR A 92 12.28 25.87 3.51
C THR A 92 13.49 25.08 3.01
N CYS A 93 13.61 24.93 1.69
CA CYS A 93 14.75 24.28 1.05
C CYS A 93 16.09 25.00 1.32
N SER A 94 16.08 26.25 1.80
CA SER A 94 17.32 26.91 2.22
C SER A 94 17.91 26.30 3.49
N ASN A 95 17.10 25.63 4.32
CA ASN A 95 17.55 24.89 5.50
C ASN A 95 18.22 23.55 5.13
N LEU A 96 17.99 23.02 3.93
CA LEU A 96 18.45 21.69 3.53
C LEU A 96 19.97 21.65 3.28
N ARG A 97 20.66 20.67 3.85
CA ARG A 97 22.09 20.40 3.68
C ARG A 97 22.35 18.90 3.54
N GLY A 98 23.50 18.56 2.97
CA GLY A 98 23.98 17.17 2.90
C GLY A 98 23.22 16.25 1.94
N LEU A 99 22.23 16.74 1.17
CA LEU A 99 21.56 15.93 0.14
C LEU A 99 22.51 15.71 -1.04
N GLY A 100 22.94 14.46 -1.25
CA GLY A 100 23.84 14.13 -2.35
C GLY A 100 24.67 12.86 -2.15
N THR A 101 24.62 12.22 -0.99
CA THR A 101 25.29 10.94 -0.74
C THR A 101 24.29 9.79 -0.76
N LEU A 102 24.70 8.67 -1.33
CA LEU A 102 24.00 7.40 -1.33
C LEU A 102 24.92 6.36 -0.71
N VAL A 103 24.43 5.62 0.28
CA VAL A 103 25.13 4.44 0.80
C VAL A 103 24.40 3.19 0.31
N THR A 104 25.12 2.28 -0.33
CA THR A 104 24.63 0.96 -0.72
C THR A 104 25.24 -0.11 0.17
N GLY A 105 24.53 -1.23 0.38
CA GLY A 105 24.96 -2.30 1.28
C GLY A 105 24.59 -2.03 2.74
N ASN A 106 25.04 -2.85 3.68
CA ASN A 106 24.72 -2.67 5.08
C ASN A 106 25.79 -1.80 5.78
N PRO A 107 25.45 -0.61 6.31
CA PRO A 107 26.41 0.24 6.99
C PRO A 107 27.12 -0.51 8.13
N GLY A 108 28.45 -0.44 8.18
CA GLY A 108 29.27 -1.16 9.16
C GLY A 108 29.78 -2.54 8.72
N PHE A 109 29.38 -3.01 7.53
CA PHE A 109 29.92 -4.22 6.91
C PHE A 109 30.89 -3.89 5.76
N LEU A 110 31.74 -4.83 5.36
CA LEU A 110 32.80 -4.61 4.34
C LEU A 110 32.25 -4.35 2.93
N ASP A 111 30.99 -4.68 2.68
CA ASP A 111 30.30 -4.54 1.40
C ASP A 111 29.67 -3.15 1.18
N HIS A 112 29.68 -2.27 2.18
CA HIS A 112 29.08 -0.95 2.02
C HIS A 112 29.89 -0.07 1.04
N ARG A 113 29.17 0.68 0.20
CA ARG A 113 29.78 1.63 -0.73
C ARG A 113 29.09 2.98 -0.59
N VAL A 114 29.88 4.05 -0.64
CA VAL A 114 29.36 5.42 -0.67
C VAL A 114 29.55 5.96 -2.07
N LEU A 115 28.43 6.36 -2.69
CA LEU A 115 28.39 6.89 -4.04
C LEU A 115 27.67 8.24 -4.06
N PRO A 116 27.97 9.14 -5.01
CA PRO A 116 27.17 10.33 -5.21
C PRO A 116 25.73 9.93 -5.60
N LEU A 117 24.73 10.49 -4.94
CA LEU A 117 23.31 10.20 -5.19
C LEU A 117 22.92 10.45 -6.65
N SER A 118 23.56 11.45 -7.29
CA SER A 118 23.38 11.83 -8.69
C SER A 118 23.74 10.74 -9.70
N THR A 119 24.49 9.70 -9.31
CA THR A 119 24.80 8.58 -10.22
C THR A 119 23.61 7.69 -10.49
N ILE A 120 22.61 7.67 -9.59
CA ILE A 120 21.45 6.77 -9.67
C ILE A 120 20.15 7.56 -9.80
N VAL A 121 20.02 8.66 -9.05
CA VAL A 121 18.79 9.46 -9.02
C VAL A 121 19.10 10.94 -9.20
N SER A 122 18.26 11.62 -9.97
CA SER A 122 18.19 13.08 -9.94
C SER A 122 17.43 13.50 -8.68
N TYR A 123 17.90 14.55 -8.00
CA TYR A 123 17.27 15.02 -6.78
C TYR A 123 17.13 16.54 -6.79
N PHE A 124 16.07 17.03 -6.19
CA PHE A 124 15.87 18.46 -5.97
C PHE A 124 14.96 18.69 -4.76
N CYS A 125 14.99 19.92 -4.24
CA CYS A 125 14.11 20.35 -3.16
C CYS A 125 13.14 21.41 -3.69
N GLN A 126 11.87 21.27 -3.32
CA GLN A 126 10.82 22.24 -3.64
C GLN A 126 10.08 22.67 -2.37
N ASN A 127 9.86 23.99 -2.24
CA ASN A 127 9.04 24.53 -1.17
C ASN A 127 7.56 24.30 -1.46
N THR A 128 6.82 23.82 -0.46
CA THR A 128 5.37 23.64 -0.52
C THR A 128 4.70 24.33 0.67
N SER A 129 3.38 24.45 0.66
CA SER A 129 2.62 25.05 1.77
C SER A 129 2.76 24.31 3.11
N ARG A 130 3.20 23.05 3.09
CA ARG A 130 3.42 22.23 4.31
C ARG A 130 4.88 22.25 4.78
N GLY A 131 5.81 22.75 3.98
CA GLY A 131 7.25 22.70 4.23
C GLY A 131 8.07 22.23 3.01
N PRO A 132 9.38 21.98 3.18
CA PRO A 132 10.26 21.57 2.09
C PRO A 132 9.98 20.12 1.70
N THR A 133 9.93 19.87 0.39
CA THR A 133 9.78 18.53 -0.20
C THR A 133 11.03 18.15 -0.96
N VAL A 134 11.68 17.07 -0.53
CA VAL A 134 12.77 16.42 -1.26
C VAL A 134 12.18 15.45 -2.26
N ILE A 135 12.55 15.63 -3.53
CA ILE A 135 12.06 14.84 -4.65
C ILE A 135 13.25 14.10 -5.25
N LEU A 136 13.19 12.76 -5.25
CA LEU A 136 14.19 11.89 -5.86
C LEU A 136 13.54 11.20 -7.07
N ARG A 137 14.12 11.37 -8.24
CA ARG A 137 13.61 10.83 -9.51
C ARG A 137 14.65 10.00 -10.20
N CYS A 138 14.26 8.81 -10.60
CA CYS A 138 15.07 7.96 -11.44
C CYS A 138 14.22 7.47 -12.63
N SER A 139 14.82 7.55 -13.82
CA SER A 139 14.21 7.11 -15.07
C SER A 139 14.96 5.88 -15.55
N LYS A 140 14.25 4.87 -16.05
CA LYS A 140 14.84 3.58 -16.45
C LYS A 140 15.66 2.92 -15.32
N CYS A 141 15.20 3.02 -14.07
CA CYS A 141 15.87 2.40 -12.94
C CYS A 141 15.85 0.90 -13.11
N GLN A 142 17.03 0.31 -13.04
CA GLN A 142 17.18 -1.12 -12.83
C GLN A 142 17.27 -1.38 -11.34
N ILE A 143 16.76 -2.54 -10.96
CA ILE A 143 16.79 -2.96 -9.57
C ILE A 143 18.23 -3.30 -9.15
N ILE A 144 18.71 -2.64 -8.10
CA ILE A 144 20.02 -2.90 -7.48
C ILE A 144 19.80 -3.88 -6.34
N GLN A 145 20.59 -4.97 -6.26
CA GLN A 145 20.43 -6.03 -5.26
C GLN A 145 20.75 -5.63 -3.81
N ASP A 146 21.08 -4.35 -3.58
CA ASP A 146 21.56 -3.85 -2.29
C ASP A 146 20.53 -2.95 -1.59
N ASN A 147 20.67 -2.87 -0.27
CA ASN A 147 20.01 -1.85 0.54
C ASN A 147 20.51 -0.46 0.16
N LEU A 148 19.60 0.52 0.12
CA LEU A 148 19.94 1.91 -0.18
C LEU A 148 19.62 2.80 1.01
N TYR A 149 20.57 3.66 1.38
CA TYR A 149 20.41 4.68 2.42
C TYR A 149 20.68 6.04 1.81
N ILE A 150 19.69 6.93 1.88
CA ILE A 150 19.75 8.29 1.37
C ILE A 150 19.49 9.21 2.54
N SER A 151 20.50 9.99 2.93
CA SER A 151 20.40 10.87 4.09
C SER A 151 20.56 12.35 3.70
N TRP A 152 19.92 13.20 4.48
CA TRP A 152 20.06 14.65 4.41
C TRP A 152 19.69 15.23 5.77
N HIS A 153 19.97 16.51 5.97
CA HIS A 153 19.60 17.19 7.21
C HIS A 153 19.14 18.61 6.95
N PHE A 154 18.33 19.13 7.87
CA PHE A 154 17.99 20.54 7.91
C PHE A 154 18.76 21.22 9.04
N VAL A 155 19.25 22.43 8.79
CA VAL A 155 19.98 23.25 9.76
C VAL A 155 19.15 24.45 10.19
N ASP A 156 19.38 24.92 11.40
CA ASP A 156 18.84 26.20 11.88
C ASP A 156 19.28 27.35 10.98
N LEU A 157 18.34 28.22 10.64
CA LEU A 157 18.57 29.51 10.02
C LEU A 157 17.98 30.62 10.89
N PRO A 158 18.41 31.89 10.73
CA PRO A 158 17.82 33.01 11.44
C PRO A 158 16.29 33.05 11.25
N ASN A 159 15.54 33.03 12.36
CA ASN A 159 14.07 32.99 12.39
C ASN A 159 13.43 31.72 11.76
N SER A 160 14.20 30.68 11.46
CA SER A 160 13.71 29.43 10.89
C SER A 160 14.46 28.25 11.50
N PRO A 161 14.03 27.79 12.70
CA PRO A 161 14.64 26.64 13.36
C PRO A 161 14.34 25.34 12.60
N ALA A 162 15.31 24.43 12.57
CA ALA A 162 15.20 23.07 12.10
C ALA A 162 14.36 22.25 13.07
N ALA A 163 13.06 22.19 12.78
CA ALA A 163 12.09 21.42 13.56
C ALA A 163 10.94 20.97 12.66
N ALA A 164 10.43 19.76 12.90
CA ALA A 164 9.30 19.21 12.14
C ALA A 164 8.24 18.63 13.06
N VAL A 165 6.98 18.68 12.64
CA VAL A 165 5.85 18.09 13.38
C VAL A 165 5.36 16.78 12.75
N GLY A 166 5.98 16.36 11.66
CA GLY A 166 5.66 15.12 10.97
C GLY A 166 6.25 15.06 9.57
N PHE A 167 5.98 13.95 8.89
CA PHE A 167 6.52 13.65 7.57
C PHE A 167 5.41 13.14 6.67
N GLN A 168 5.37 13.60 5.43
CA GLN A 168 4.50 13.06 4.41
C GLN A 168 5.37 12.44 3.32
N PHE A 169 5.00 11.25 2.85
CA PHE A 169 5.73 10.57 1.80
C PHE A 169 4.80 10.10 0.68
N SER A 170 5.33 10.08 -0.53
CA SER A 170 4.71 9.49 -1.70
C SER A 170 5.78 8.85 -2.57
N LEU A 171 5.77 7.53 -2.65
CA LEU A 171 6.56 6.76 -3.60
C LEU A 171 5.69 6.33 -4.76
N LEU A 172 6.18 6.53 -5.96
CA LEU A 172 5.56 6.10 -7.20
C LEU A 172 6.57 5.30 -8.01
N ALA A 173 6.11 4.16 -8.52
CA ALA A 173 6.85 3.33 -9.46
C ALA A 173 5.94 3.04 -10.65
N LYS A 174 6.44 3.29 -11.86
CA LYS A 174 5.71 3.06 -13.11
C LYS A 174 6.58 2.27 -14.07
N SER A 175 5.95 1.40 -14.86
CA SER A 175 6.67 0.65 -15.88
C SER A 175 7.22 1.62 -16.93
N HIS A 176 8.50 1.48 -17.27
CA HIS A 176 9.11 2.34 -18.28
C HIS A 176 8.51 2.12 -19.68
N ALA A 177 8.21 0.86 -20.01
CA ALA A 177 7.63 0.48 -21.31
C ALA A 177 6.17 0.91 -21.47
N SER A 178 5.40 0.94 -20.38
CA SER A 178 3.99 1.32 -20.38
C SER A 178 3.67 2.21 -19.18
N LYS A 179 3.62 3.52 -19.42
CA LYS A 179 3.28 4.53 -18.41
C LYS A 179 1.84 4.44 -17.89
N LYS A 180 1.02 3.53 -18.43
CA LYS A 180 -0.38 3.33 -18.04
C LYS A 180 -0.50 2.71 -16.64
N HIS A 181 0.45 1.85 -16.25
CA HIS A 181 0.37 1.11 -14.99
C HIS A 181 1.34 1.70 -13.97
N VAL A 182 0.78 2.02 -12.79
CA VAL A 182 1.49 2.72 -11.72
C VAL A 182 1.22 1.99 -10.41
N SER A 183 2.27 1.76 -9.63
CA SER A 183 2.19 1.37 -8.24
C SER A 183 2.63 2.55 -7.38
N SER A 184 1.91 2.84 -6.31
CA SER A 184 2.27 3.93 -5.41
C SER A 184 1.90 3.63 -3.98
N VAL A 185 2.73 4.10 -3.06
CA VAL A 185 2.43 4.13 -1.64
C VAL A 185 2.54 5.57 -1.16
N ARG A 186 1.53 6.03 -0.43
CA ARG A 186 1.49 7.37 0.15
C ARG A 186 1.12 7.25 1.61
N GLY A 187 1.69 8.12 2.42
CA GLY A 187 1.41 8.12 3.84
C GLY A 187 1.73 9.45 4.46
N LEU A 188 1.14 9.65 5.62
CA LEU A 188 1.32 10.81 6.47
C LEU A 188 1.67 10.29 7.86
N LEU A 189 2.90 10.53 8.26
CA LEU A 189 3.43 10.23 9.58
C LEU A 189 3.23 11.47 10.42
N LYS A 190 2.03 11.54 10.98
CA LYS A 190 1.76 12.34 12.16
C LYS A 190 2.12 11.52 13.40
N ASN A 191 2.20 12.20 14.53
CA ASN A 191 2.44 11.68 15.87
C ASN A 191 2.44 10.14 16.02
N GLY A 192 3.56 9.61 16.51
CA GLY A 192 3.88 8.19 16.48
C GLY A 192 2.87 7.35 17.25
N SER A 193 2.17 6.45 16.55
CA SER A 193 1.56 5.17 16.99
C SER A 193 0.83 5.10 18.35
N SER A 194 0.63 6.20 19.04
CA SER A 194 0.11 6.33 20.40
C SER A 194 -1.29 6.89 20.28
N LEU A 195 -2.22 6.32 21.04
CA LEU A 195 -3.61 6.73 21.15
C LEU A 195 -3.80 8.19 21.64
N ASP A 196 -2.72 8.84 22.10
CA ASP A 196 -2.74 10.22 22.57
C ASP A 196 -2.30 11.19 21.47
N ASP A 197 -3.23 12.05 21.03
CA ASP A 197 -3.07 13.18 20.09
C ASP A 197 -2.11 14.30 20.60
N THR A 198 -1.14 13.96 21.44
CA THR A 198 -0.18 14.92 22.00
C THR A 198 0.73 15.50 20.91
N PRO A 199 0.89 16.82 20.82
CA PRO A 199 1.75 17.41 19.79
C PRO A 199 3.22 17.01 20.03
N VAL A 200 3.89 16.58 18.96
CA VAL A 200 5.31 16.19 18.97
C VAL A 200 6.09 17.00 17.97
N THR A 201 7.28 17.45 18.38
CA THR A 201 8.23 18.14 17.52
C THR A 201 9.51 17.32 17.41
N PHE A 202 9.85 16.88 16.21
CA PHE A 202 11.11 16.23 15.88
C PHE A 202 12.21 17.28 15.72
N ARG A 203 13.31 17.09 16.43
CA ARG A 203 14.52 17.95 16.40
C ARG A 203 15.64 17.23 17.14
N GLY A 204 16.85 17.26 16.58
CA GLY A 204 18.03 16.65 17.19
C GLY A 204 18.94 15.98 16.18
N VAL A 205 20.07 15.48 16.70
CA VAL A 205 21.16 14.90 15.90
C VAL A 205 20.83 13.51 15.37
N ASP A 206 20.05 12.70 16.09
CA ASP A 206 19.72 11.36 15.59
C ASP A 206 18.72 11.41 14.44
N ALA A 207 18.89 10.49 13.47
CA ALA A 207 18.14 10.50 12.24
C ALA A 207 16.71 9.96 12.41
N ASN A 208 15.76 10.64 11.79
CA ASN A 208 14.42 10.11 11.54
C ASN A 208 14.47 9.21 10.30
N VAL A 209 14.17 7.92 10.46
CA VAL A 209 14.38 6.92 9.40
C VAL A 209 13.05 6.44 8.82
N LEU A 210 12.84 6.66 7.53
CA LEU A 210 11.71 6.14 6.75
C LEU A 210 12.14 4.85 6.04
N LYS A 211 11.52 3.71 6.39
CA LYS A 211 11.85 2.43 5.78
C LYS A 211 10.82 2.01 4.74
N PHE A 212 11.29 1.70 3.54
CA PHE A 212 10.49 1.20 2.43
C PHE A 212 11.00 -0.16 1.97
N ASN A 213 10.08 -1.04 1.60
CA ASN A 213 10.37 -2.27 0.89
C ASN A 213 9.92 -2.13 -0.57
N LEU A 214 10.75 -2.56 -1.51
CA LEU A 214 10.41 -2.67 -2.92
C LEU A 214 10.16 -4.14 -3.28
N PHE A 215 8.98 -4.43 -3.82
CA PHE A 215 8.58 -5.77 -4.22
C PHE A 215 8.49 -5.88 -5.74
N PRO A 216 9.28 -6.76 -6.38
CA PRO A 216 9.12 -7.04 -7.80
C PRO A 216 7.87 -7.90 -8.04
N ARG A 217 6.95 -7.42 -8.89
CA ARG A 217 5.72 -8.14 -9.27
C ARG A 217 5.59 -8.29 -10.78
N ILE A 218 5.23 -9.50 -11.23
CA ILE A 218 4.91 -9.81 -12.63
C ILE A 218 3.41 -10.04 -12.73
N TYR A 219 2.73 -9.24 -13.53
CA TYR A 219 1.32 -9.40 -13.81
C TYR A 219 1.16 -10.15 -15.15
N ARG A 220 0.95 -11.47 -15.08
CA ARG A 220 0.78 -12.32 -16.28
C ARG A 220 -0.44 -11.93 -17.09
N ASN A 221 -1.53 -11.60 -16.41
CA ASN A 221 -2.79 -11.11 -17.00
C ASN A 221 -2.64 -9.83 -17.83
N PHE A 222 -1.58 -9.05 -17.58
CA PHE A 222 -1.33 -7.78 -18.25
C PHE A 222 -0.09 -7.87 -19.14
N HIS A 223 -0.04 -8.89 -20.01
CA HIS A 223 1.06 -9.14 -20.94
C HIS A 223 2.44 -9.21 -20.26
N ASN A 224 2.52 -9.92 -19.13
CA ASN A 224 3.73 -10.05 -18.32
C ASN A 224 4.31 -8.68 -17.88
N LEU A 225 3.43 -7.75 -17.53
CA LEU A 225 3.82 -6.45 -17.00
C LEU A 225 4.68 -6.63 -15.75
N ARG A 226 5.89 -6.09 -15.79
CA ARG A 226 6.83 -6.07 -14.67
C ARG A 226 6.75 -4.71 -13.99
N LEU A 227 6.33 -4.70 -12.73
CA LEU A 227 6.13 -3.49 -11.96
C LEU A 227 6.74 -3.67 -10.57
N ILE A 228 7.40 -2.62 -10.09
CA ILE A 228 7.88 -2.60 -8.71
C ILE A 228 6.79 -1.99 -7.85
N GLN A 229 6.41 -2.70 -6.80
CA GLN A 229 5.46 -2.21 -5.81
C GLN A 229 6.22 -1.70 -4.58
N PRO A 230 6.22 -0.38 -4.33
CA PRO A 230 6.74 0.16 -3.09
C PRO A 230 5.75 -0.10 -1.95
N LEU A 231 6.29 -0.44 -0.79
CA LEU A 231 5.53 -0.62 0.45
C LEU A 231 6.25 0.14 1.56
N PHE A 232 5.50 0.93 2.32
CA PHE A 232 6.02 1.51 3.56
C PHE A 232 6.09 0.43 4.63
N ARG A 233 7.26 0.29 5.28
CA ARG A 233 7.49 -0.74 6.30
C ARG A 233 7.28 -0.17 7.69
N GLU A 234 8.10 0.80 8.06
CA GLU A 234 8.10 1.39 9.39
C GLU A 234 8.76 2.77 9.37
N PHE A 235 8.50 3.56 10.40
CA PHE A 235 9.17 4.81 10.69
C PHE A 235 9.88 4.67 12.03
N LEU A 236 11.18 4.95 12.06
CA LEU A 236 11.94 5.05 13.29
C LEU A 236 12.07 6.54 13.63
N PRO A 237 11.34 7.04 14.64
CA PRO A 237 11.45 8.43 15.04
C PRO A 237 12.84 8.71 15.64
N GLY A 238 13.41 9.86 15.26
CA GLY A 238 14.56 10.42 15.94
C GLY A 238 14.15 11.14 17.24
N PRO A 239 15.00 12.03 17.77
CA PRO A 239 14.73 12.73 19.01
C PRO A 239 13.53 13.66 18.83
N SER A 240 12.65 13.64 19.82
CA SER A 240 11.38 14.35 19.73
C SER A 240 10.93 14.90 21.08
N PHE A 241 10.25 16.04 21.03
CA PHE A 241 9.81 16.78 22.21
C PHE A 241 8.28 16.84 22.27
N HIS A 242 7.73 16.41 23.41
CA HIS A 242 6.32 16.56 23.76
C HIS A 242 6.10 17.79 24.67
N GLU A 243 7.10 18.13 25.49
CA GLU A 243 7.02 19.23 26.46
C GLU A 243 7.63 20.52 25.90
N ILE A 244 6.90 21.62 26.05
CA ILE A 244 7.32 22.95 25.56
C ILE A 244 8.65 23.41 26.19
N ASN A 245 8.87 23.13 27.48
CA ASN A 245 10.09 23.57 28.18
C ASN A 245 11.34 22.86 27.65
N LYS A 246 11.23 21.55 27.37
CA LYS A 246 12.33 20.78 26.77
C LYS A 246 12.60 21.22 25.33
N LEU A 247 11.54 21.51 24.57
CA LEU A 247 11.68 22.06 23.22
C LEU A 247 12.37 23.43 23.24
N ARG A 248 12.02 24.32 24.16
CA ARG A 248 12.66 25.64 24.30
C ARG A 248 14.15 25.51 24.61
N ALA A 249 14.52 24.63 25.54
CA ALA A 249 15.92 24.35 25.84
C ALA A 249 16.69 23.81 24.61
N SER A 250 16.07 22.96 23.79
CA SER A 250 16.67 22.46 22.54
C SER A 250 16.80 23.53 21.44
N LEU A 251 15.91 24.53 21.43
CA LEU A 251 16.01 25.67 20.51
C LEU A 251 17.16 26.61 20.89
N GLU A 252 17.50 26.69 22.17
CA GLU A 252 18.63 27.48 22.68
C GLU A 252 19.97 26.73 22.59
N SER A 253 19.93 25.40 22.47
CA SER A 253 21.09 24.52 22.33
C SER A 253 21.67 24.56 20.90
N PRO A 254 22.96 24.91 20.73
CA PRO A 254 23.59 24.94 19.40
C PRO A 254 23.80 23.53 18.82
N ASN A 255 23.79 22.49 19.65
CA ASN A 255 24.04 21.11 19.21
C ASN A 255 22.78 20.45 18.64
N ASP A 256 21.60 20.96 18.98
CA ASP A 256 20.31 20.37 18.57
C ASP A 256 19.66 21.09 17.38
N GLY A 257 20.38 22.05 16.77
CA GLY A 257 19.95 22.84 15.61
C GLY A 257 19.89 22.07 14.28
N LEU A 258 19.55 20.78 14.36
CA LEU A 258 19.55 19.84 13.26
C LEU A 258 18.25 19.02 13.24
N LEU A 259 17.83 18.66 12.04
CA LEU A 259 16.84 17.62 11.82
C LEU A 259 17.38 16.65 10.78
N ASN A 260 17.88 15.51 11.25
CA ASN A 260 18.42 14.48 10.39
C ASN A 260 17.31 13.58 9.83
N MET A 261 17.40 13.29 8.54
CA MET A 261 16.48 12.44 7.79
C MET A 261 17.25 11.34 7.08
N THR A 262 16.70 10.13 7.06
CA THR A 262 17.23 9.04 6.25
C THR A 262 16.08 8.25 5.63
N VAL A 263 16.17 8.02 4.33
CA VAL A 263 15.32 7.07 3.62
C VAL A 263 16.10 5.79 3.45
N TYR A 264 15.58 4.72 4.02
CA TYR A 264 16.08 3.37 3.84
C TYR A 264 15.17 2.64 2.86
N VAL A 265 15.75 2.13 1.78
CA VAL A 265 15.05 1.34 0.78
C VAL A 265 15.66 -0.05 0.76
N ASN A 266 14.86 -1.01 1.17
CA ASN A 266 15.18 -2.43 1.09
C ASN A 266 14.52 -3.02 -0.14
N LEU A 267 15.30 -3.74 -0.93
CA LEU A 267 14.76 -4.52 -2.03
C LEU A 267 14.56 -5.96 -1.58
N LEU A 268 13.33 -6.45 -1.67
CA LEU A 268 13.03 -7.85 -1.41
C LEU A 268 13.25 -8.65 -2.70
N SER A 269 14.52 -8.87 -3.01
CA SER A 269 14.98 -9.49 -4.26
C SER A 269 14.93 -11.01 -4.26
N SER A 270 14.82 -11.67 -3.11
CA SER A 270 14.82 -13.14 -3.02
C SER A 270 13.64 -13.81 -3.73
N TYR A 271 12.53 -13.09 -3.87
CA TYR A 271 11.32 -13.60 -4.50
C TYR A 271 10.65 -12.57 -5.41
N ILE A 272 10.08 -13.06 -6.52
CA ILE A 272 9.18 -12.32 -7.40
C ILE A 272 7.77 -12.89 -7.21
N VAL A 273 6.79 -12.01 -7.05
CA VAL A 273 5.38 -12.41 -7.00
C VAL A 273 4.80 -12.33 -8.40
N GLU A 274 4.33 -13.46 -8.91
CA GLU A 274 3.60 -13.56 -10.17
C GLU A 274 2.10 -13.58 -9.89
N ILE A 275 1.37 -12.73 -10.59
CA ILE A 275 -0.07 -12.53 -10.45
C ILE A 275 -0.74 -13.02 -11.73
N ASP A 276 -1.62 -14.01 -11.57
CA ASP A 276 -2.36 -14.66 -12.66
C ASP A 276 -3.84 -14.77 -12.30
N ASN A 277 -4.73 -14.79 -13.29
CA ASN A 277 -6.17 -14.98 -13.08
C ASN A 277 -6.52 -16.41 -13.48
N GLN A 278 -6.79 -17.25 -12.48
CA GLN A 278 -7.30 -18.59 -12.75
C GLN A 278 -8.82 -18.60 -12.64
N ASN A 279 -9.46 -19.09 -13.70
CA ASN A 279 -10.87 -19.45 -13.65
C ASN A 279 -10.96 -20.86 -13.07
N ILE A 280 -11.43 -20.99 -11.84
CA ILE A 280 -11.72 -22.30 -11.27
C ILE A 280 -13.06 -22.77 -11.85
N MET A 281 -13.01 -23.57 -12.91
CA MET A 281 -14.13 -24.46 -13.21
C MET A 281 -14.11 -25.55 -12.13
N GLY A 282 -15.09 -25.54 -11.24
CA GLY A 282 -15.24 -26.61 -10.25
C GLY A 282 -15.39 -27.97 -10.94
N PRO A 283 -14.90 -29.08 -10.32
CA PRO A 283 -15.05 -30.40 -10.89
C PRO A 283 -16.54 -30.79 -10.84
N GLY A 284 -17.22 -30.68 -11.98
CA GLY A 284 -18.50 -31.35 -12.17
C GLY A 284 -18.24 -32.85 -12.32
N ARG A 285 -18.50 -33.61 -11.26
CA ARG A 285 -18.85 -35.03 -11.39
C ARG A 285 -20.33 -35.13 -11.75
#